data_AF-M5EMS4-F1
#
_entry.id   AF-M5EMS4-F1
#
_cell.length_a   1.000
_cell.length_b   1.000
_cell.length_c   1.000
_cell.angle_alpha   90.00
_cell.angle_beta   90.00
_cell.angle_gamma   90.00
#
_symmetry.space_group_name_H-M   'P 1'
#
loop_
_entity.id
_entity.type
_entity.pdbx_description
1 polymer ?
#
loop_
_entity_poly.entity_id
_entity_poly.type
_entity_poly.pdbx_seq_one_letter_code
_entity_poly.pdbx_strand_id
1 'polypeptide(L)'
;MSGMMSDMLTASMAKHARSLVENRHFNGHPDLLVQGVYPNNSVKSGTEGVEIKSTRKRGGAVDTHGAREQHMCVFVYETDHVTEPARDRRPMRFSEVYIAHVKETDFRKNPRGELGTRTATLDRAGVQKLRSNWIYLLNR
;
A
#
# COMPACT_ATOMS: atom_id res chain seq x y z
N MET A 1 -11.68 -5.85 4.12
CA MET A 1 -11.09 -6.57 2.96
C MET A 1 -9.73 -5.99 2.58
N SER A 2 -9.56 -4.67 2.42
CA SER A 2 -8.26 -4.10 2.03
C SER A 2 -7.06 -4.51 2.90
N GLY A 3 -7.20 -4.59 4.24
CA GLY A 3 -6.13 -5.09 5.12
C GLY A 3 -5.69 -6.51 4.75
N MET A 4 -6.64 -7.46 4.75
CA MET A 4 -6.40 -8.84 4.31
C MET A 4 -5.78 -8.92 2.90
N MET A 5 -6.24 -8.11 1.95
CA MET A 5 -5.67 -8.07 0.61
C MET A 5 -4.22 -7.58 0.61
N SER A 6 -3.90 -6.55 1.40
CA SER A 6 -2.53 -6.10 1.62
C SER A 6 -1.67 -7.21 2.20
N ASP A 7 -2.12 -7.91 3.24
CA ASP A 7 -1.36 -8.99 3.88
C ASP A 7 -1.07 -10.14 2.89
N MET A 8 -2.08 -10.55 2.11
CA MET A 8 -1.91 -11.57 1.07
C MET A 8 -0.93 -11.11 -0.03
N LEU A 9 -1.00 -9.84 -0.43
CA LEU A 9 -0.09 -9.26 -1.42
C LEU A 9 1.34 -9.17 -0.87
N THR A 10 1.52 -8.78 0.39
CA THR A 10 2.82 -8.78 1.08
C THR A 10 3.45 -10.16 1.05
N ALA A 11 2.72 -11.19 1.52
CA ALA A 11 3.23 -12.57 1.52
C ALA A 11 3.54 -13.07 0.09
N SER A 12 2.65 -12.79 -0.87
CA SER A 12 2.86 -13.18 -2.27
C SER A 12 4.09 -12.49 -2.87
N MET A 13 4.25 -11.19 -2.65
CA MET A 13 5.39 -10.43 -3.16
C MET A 13 6.69 -10.89 -2.52
N ALA A 14 6.73 -11.12 -1.21
CA ALA A 14 7.90 -11.66 -0.53
C ALA A 14 8.31 -13.04 -1.09
N LYS A 15 7.33 -13.91 -1.37
CA LYS A 15 7.58 -15.24 -1.94
C LYS A 15 8.17 -15.19 -3.35
N HIS A 16 7.78 -14.20 -4.15
CA HIS A 16 8.16 -14.11 -5.57
C HIS A 16 9.27 -13.09 -5.87
N ALA A 17 9.60 -12.21 -4.93
CA ALA A 17 10.68 -11.25 -5.07
C ALA A 17 12.05 -11.88 -4.79
N ARG A 18 13.05 -11.53 -5.59
CA ARG A 18 14.44 -11.97 -5.38
C ARG A 18 15.13 -11.25 -4.22
N SER A 19 14.70 -10.02 -3.92
CA SER A 19 15.41 -9.09 -3.03
C SER A 19 14.56 -8.56 -1.88
N LEU A 20 13.28 -8.94 -1.81
CA LEU A 20 12.36 -8.50 -0.75
C LEU A 20 11.96 -9.68 0.14
N VAL A 21 11.68 -9.40 1.40
CA VAL A 21 11.20 -10.35 2.42
C VAL A 21 10.17 -9.66 3.31
N GLU A 22 9.27 -10.43 3.92
CA GLU A 22 8.35 -9.89 4.93
C GLU A 22 9.12 -9.34 6.13
N ASN A 23 8.66 -8.21 6.67
CA ASN A 23 9.16 -7.69 7.92
C ASN A 23 8.71 -8.59 9.09
N ARG A 24 9.68 -9.20 9.76
CA ARG A 24 9.43 -10.12 10.88
C ARG A 24 9.12 -9.41 12.19
N HIS A 25 9.18 -8.09 12.23
CA HIS A 25 8.78 -7.31 13.39
C HIS A 25 7.25 -7.21 13.45
N PHE A 26 6.66 -7.61 14.58
CA PHE A 26 5.22 -7.45 14.78
C PHE A 26 4.82 -5.96 14.69
N ASN A 27 3.91 -5.63 13.78
CA ASN A 27 3.55 -4.25 13.43
C ASN A 27 4.74 -3.38 13.01
N GLY A 28 5.75 -4.00 12.38
CA GLY A 28 6.87 -3.30 11.76
C GLY A 28 6.45 -2.57 10.49
N HIS A 29 7.27 -1.60 10.10
CA HIS A 29 7.14 -0.85 8.85
C HIS A 29 8.52 -0.68 8.22
N PRO A 30 8.69 -0.82 6.89
CA PRO A 30 7.66 -1.19 5.90
C PRO A 30 7.27 -2.67 5.94
N ASP A 31 6.16 -3.02 5.26
CA ASP A 31 5.63 -4.38 5.14
C ASP A 31 6.66 -5.38 4.56
N LEU A 32 7.36 -4.96 3.51
CA LEU A 32 8.47 -5.69 2.88
C LEU A 32 9.79 -4.99 3.12
N LEU A 33 10.84 -5.73 3.44
CA LEU A 33 12.20 -5.22 3.63
C LEU A 33 13.12 -5.66 2.50
N VAL A 34 14.13 -4.85 2.20
CA VAL A 34 15.25 -5.28 1.35
C VAL A 34 16.09 -6.30 2.12
N GLN A 35 16.32 -7.47 1.52
CA GLN A 35 17.12 -8.54 2.13
C GLN A 35 18.53 -8.07 2.47
N GLY A 36 19.00 -8.41 3.67
CA GLY A 36 20.36 -8.10 4.13
C GLY A 36 20.54 -6.68 4.69
N VAL A 37 19.55 -5.79 4.58
CA VAL A 37 19.64 -4.43 5.13
C VAL A 37 19.40 -4.40 6.63
N TYR A 38 18.35 -5.08 7.11
CA TYR A 38 17.98 -5.11 8.53
C TYR A 38 18.32 -6.45 9.19
N PRO A 39 18.89 -6.45 10.41
CA PRO A 39 19.17 -7.67 11.14
C PRO A 39 17.93 -8.55 11.28
N ASN A 40 18.08 -9.85 10.99
CA ASN A 40 17.01 -10.85 11.07
C ASN A 40 15.76 -10.51 10.24
N ASN A 41 15.86 -9.64 9.23
CA ASN A 41 14.71 -9.13 8.45
C ASN A 41 13.62 -8.57 9.37
N SER A 42 14.00 -7.83 10.42
CA SER A 42 13.08 -7.32 11.44
C SER A 42 13.43 -5.87 11.79
N VAL A 43 12.48 -4.97 11.57
CA VAL A 43 12.63 -3.56 11.98
C VAL A 43 11.28 -2.96 12.37
N LYS A 44 11.26 -2.20 13.48
CA LYS A 44 10.04 -1.50 13.92
C LYS A 44 9.62 -0.40 12.95
N SER A 45 10.59 0.38 12.48
CA SER A 45 10.39 1.45 11.50
C SER A 45 11.68 1.61 10.68
N GLY A 46 11.59 1.40 9.37
CA GLY A 46 12.68 1.56 8.42
C GLY A 46 12.22 2.30 7.16
N THR A 47 13.17 2.59 6.28
CA THR A 47 12.96 3.23 4.97
C THR A 47 13.29 2.29 3.81
N GLU A 48 14.12 1.28 4.06
CA GLU A 48 14.64 0.36 3.04
C GLU A 48 13.68 -0.82 2.83
N GLY A 49 12.67 -0.58 2.02
CA GLY A 49 11.64 -1.57 1.75
C GLY A 49 10.43 -0.98 1.03
N VAL A 50 9.34 -1.74 1.00
CA VAL A 50 8.10 -1.37 0.30
C VAL A 50 6.91 -1.59 1.21
N GLU A 51 6.11 -0.56 1.39
CA GLU A 51 4.81 -0.63 2.06
C GLU A 51 3.73 -1.04 1.06
N ILE A 52 2.95 -2.06 1.40
CA ILE A 52 1.87 -2.59 0.56
C ILE A 52 0.51 -2.09 1.05
N LYS A 53 -0.23 -1.49 0.14
CA LYS A 53 -1.58 -0.99 0.41
C LYS A 53 -2.54 -1.44 -0.67
N SER A 54 -3.79 -1.63 -0.30
CA SER A 54 -4.85 -1.92 -1.26
C SER A 54 -6.10 -1.06 -1.02
N THR A 55 -6.78 -0.69 -2.09
CA THR A 55 -7.94 0.21 -2.03
C THR A 55 -8.95 -0.09 -3.13
N ARG A 56 -10.21 0.26 -2.90
CA ARG A 56 -11.24 0.31 -3.96
C ARG A 56 -11.34 1.69 -4.61
N LYS A 57 -10.64 2.69 -4.05
CA LYS A 57 -10.66 4.06 -4.55
C LYS A 57 -9.78 4.15 -5.80
N ARG A 58 -10.41 4.47 -6.93
CA ARG A 58 -9.72 4.73 -8.20
C ARG A 58 -8.59 5.74 -8.01
N GLY A 59 -7.46 5.46 -8.64
CA GLY A 59 -6.24 6.25 -8.58
C GLY A 59 -5.49 6.15 -7.26
N GLY A 60 -5.67 5.05 -6.50
CA GLY A 60 -4.73 4.63 -5.46
C GLY A 60 -4.75 5.42 -4.14
N ALA A 61 -5.74 6.28 -3.90
CA ALA A 61 -5.81 7.00 -2.63
C ALA A 61 -6.10 6.05 -1.46
N VAL A 62 -5.22 6.04 -0.46
CA VAL A 62 -5.28 5.17 0.72
C VAL A 62 -4.75 5.90 1.96
N ASP A 63 -5.26 5.51 3.13
CA ASP A 63 -4.80 6.01 4.42
C ASP A 63 -3.63 5.17 4.93
N THR A 64 -2.67 5.82 5.58
CA THR A 64 -1.44 5.22 6.11
C THR A 64 -1.33 5.46 7.62
N HIS A 65 -0.49 4.69 8.31
CA HIS A 65 -0.16 4.88 9.73
C HIS A 65 0.90 5.98 9.94
N GLY A 66 0.55 7.18 9.46
CA GLY A 66 1.32 8.41 9.58
C GLY A 66 2.02 8.78 8.29
N ALA A 67 2.33 10.07 8.15
CA ALA A 67 3.17 10.55 7.06
C ALA A 67 4.59 10.03 7.31
N ARG A 68 5.16 9.33 6.32
CA ARG A 68 6.50 8.73 6.39
C ARG A 68 7.12 8.74 5.01
N GLU A 69 8.44 8.86 4.97
CA GLU A 69 9.21 8.57 3.76
C GLU A 69 9.29 7.06 3.53
N GLN A 70 8.82 6.60 2.36
CA GLN A 70 8.67 5.17 2.06
C GLN A 70 8.46 4.93 0.56
N HIS A 71 8.81 3.74 0.07
CA HIS A 71 8.23 3.24 -1.18
C HIS A 71 6.83 2.70 -0.90
N MET A 72 5.81 3.36 -1.44
CA MET A 72 4.43 2.94 -1.29
C MET A 72 3.95 2.26 -2.57
N CYS A 73 3.54 0.99 -2.45
CA CYS A 73 2.92 0.22 -3.52
C CYS A 73 1.42 0.06 -3.26
N VAL A 74 0.59 0.54 -4.17
CA VAL A 74 -0.87 0.53 -4.02
C VAL A 74 -1.53 -0.31 -5.11
N PHE A 75 -2.28 -1.32 -4.68
CA PHE A 75 -3.13 -2.15 -5.53
C PHE A 75 -4.58 -1.66 -5.45
N VAL A 76 -5.13 -1.24 -6.59
CA VAL A 76 -6.54 -0.87 -6.70
C VAL A 76 -7.33 -2.07 -7.20
N TYR A 77 -8.37 -2.45 -6.46
CA TYR A 77 -9.21 -3.60 -6.79
C TYR A 77 -10.68 -3.22 -6.90
N GLU A 78 -11.40 -4.02 -7.67
CA GLU A 78 -12.83 -3.94 -7.89
C GLU A 78 -13.50 -5.23 -7.45
N THR A 79 -14.68 -5.07 -6.85
CA THR A 79 -15.56 -6.16 -6.45
C THR A 79 -16.96 -5.83 -6.94
N ASP A 80 -17.64 -6.82 -7.52
CA ASP A 80 -19.03 -6.68 -7.92
C ASP A 80 -19.93 -6.80 -6.67
N HIS A 81 -20.57 -5.70 -6.31
CA HIS A 81 -21.52 -5.62 -5.19
C HIS A 81 -22.96 -5.39 -5.66
N VAL A 82 -23.19 -5.39 -6.97
CA VAL A 82 -24.48 -5.00 -7.57
C VAL A 82 -25.19 -6.20 -8.16
N THR A 83 -24.48 -7.10 -8.81
CA THR A 83 -25.09 -8.27 -9.47
C THR A 83 -25.71 -9.22 -8.45
N GLU A 84 -26.95 -9.64 -8.75
CA GLU A 84 -27.69 -10.67 -8.03
C GLU A 84 -28.25 -11.73 -9.00
N PRO A 85 -28.32 -13.01 -8.60
CA PRO A 85 -27.86 -13.56 -7.32
C PRO A 85 -26.34 -13.49 -7.15
N ALA A 86 -25.85 -13.48 -5.91
CA ALA A 86 -24.42 -13.36 -5.60
C ALA A 86 -23.48 -14.34 -6.36
N ARG A 87 -23.99 -15.50 -6.80
CA ARG A 87 -23.24 -16.48 -7.63
C ARG A 87 -22.91 -15.97 -9.04
N ASP A 88 -23.63 -14.97 -9.52
CA ASP A 88 -23.45 -14.40 -10.86
C ASP A 88 -22.55 -13.14 -10.83
N ARG A 89 -22.07 -12.75 -9.64
CA ARG A 89 -21.15 -11.63 -9.47
C ARG A 89 -19.84 -11.89 -10.20
N ARG A 90 -19.35 -10.84 -10.87
CA ARG A 90 -18.05 -10.89 -11.53
C ARG A 90 -16.92 -11.13 -10.52
N PRO A 91 -15.87 -11.89 -10.88
CA PRO A 91 -14.71 -12.06 -10.03
C PRO A 91 -14.06 -10.73 -9.64
N MET A 92 -13.48 -10.69 -8.44
CA MET A 92 -12.63 -9.56 -8.05
C MET A 92 -11.45 -9.44 -9.02
N ARG A 93 -11.11 -8.21 -9.39
CA ARG A 93 -9.94 -7.93 -10.23
C ARG A 93 -9.16 -6.73 -9.70
N PHE A 94 -7.86 -6.74 -9.91
CA PHE A 94 -7.05 -5.53 -9.81
C PHE A 94 -7.22 -4.72 -11.10
N SER A 95 -7.43 -3.42 -10.97
CA SER A 95 -7.55 -2.50 -12.09
C SER A 95 -6.39 -1.53 -12.21
N GLU A 96 -5.68 -1.24 -11.12
CA GLU A 96 -4.53 -0.34 -11.13
C GLU A 96 -3.49 -0.84 -10.11
N VAL A 97 -2.20 -0.71 -10.45
CA VAL A 97 -1.09 -0.91 -9.51
C VAL A 97 -0.11 0.24 -9.67
N TYR A 98 0.22 0.88 -8.56
CA TYR A 98 1.14 2.01 -8.49
C TYR A 98 2.30 1.69 -7.55
N ILE A 99 3.48 2.25 -7.82
CA ILE A 99 4.59 2.26 -6.86
C ILE A 99 5.32 3.60 -6.94
N ALA A 100 5.44 4.31 -5.82
CA ALA A 100 6.19 5.55 -5.79
C ALA A 100 6.93 5.73 -4.46
N HIS A 101 8.12 6.33 -4.53
CA HIS A 101 8.81 6.81 -3.34
C HIS A 101 8.18 8.12 -2.88
N VAL A 102 7.47 8.10 -1.76
CA VAL A 102 6.78 9.26 -1.19
C VAL A 102 7.54 9.78 0.02
N LYS A 103 7.45 11.09 0.26
CA LYS A 103 8.05 11.78 1.43
C LYS A 103 6.95 12.30 2.34
N GLU A 104 7.29 12.65 3.58
CA GLU A 104 6.33 13.26 4.52
C GLU A 104 5.62 14.50 3.94
N THR A 105 6.31 15.26 3.10
CA THR A 105 5.76 16.45 2.41
C THR A 105 4.69 16.14 1.37
N ASP A 106 4.58 14.88 0.92
CA ASP A 106 3.57 14.43 -0.04
C ASP A 106 2.22 14.12 0.65
N PHE A 107 2.15 14.22 1.98
CA PHE A 107 0.95 13.94 2.78
C PHE A 107 0.22 15.21 3.21
N ARG A 108 -1.10 15.08 3.40
CA ARG A 108 -1.92 16.18 3.92
C ARG A 108 -1.49 16.55 5.32
N LYS A 109 -1.30 17.85 5.56
CA LYS A 109 -1.14 18.41 6.91
C LYS A 109 -2.51 18.50 7.57
N ASN A 110 -2.78 17.64 8.54
CA ASN A 110 -3.97 17.77 9.39
C ASN A 110 -3.62 18.58 10.65
N PRO A 111 -4.33 19.69 10.94
CA PRO A 111 -4.08 20.51 12.13
C PRO A 111 -4.62 19.90 13.45
N ARG A 112 -4.96 18.60 13.51
CA ARG A 112 -5.58 17.98 14.70
C ARG A 112 -4.52 17.47 15.69
N GLY A 113 -4.75 17.77 16.98
CA GLY A 113 -3.89 17.47 18.13
C GLY A 113 -3.74 15.99 18.52
N GLU A 114 -3.08 15.76 19.66
CA GLU A 114 -2.27 14.57 19.99
C GLU A 114 -2.96 13.21 20.22
N LEU A 115 -4.29 13.09 20.13
CA LEU A 115 -4.98 11.86 20.55
C LEU A 115 -5.36 10.98 19.36
N GLY A 116 -4.48 10.02 19.04
CA GLY A 116 -4.73 8.88 18.14
C GLY A 116 -3.52 8.49 17.28
N THR A 117 -3.53 7.26 16.75
CA THR A 117 -2.57 6.85 15.71
C THR A 117 -2.76 7.78 14.52
N ARG A 118 -1.81 8.69 14.29
CA ARG A 118 -1.87 9.69 13.22
C ARG A 118 -2.08 8.97 11.90
N THR A 119 -3.28 9.03 11.32
CA THR A 119 -3.51 8.57 9.95
C THR A 119 -3.12 9.69 8.98
N ALA A 120 -2.49 9.32 7.87
CA ALA A 120 -2.11 10.28 6.85
C ALA A 120 -2.52 9.76 5.46
N THR A 121 -3.05 10.65 4.65
CA THR A 121 -3.37 10.40 3.24
C THR A 121 -2.47 11.30 2.41
N LEU A 122 -2.02 10.80 1.25
CA LEU A 122 -1.36 11.66 0.28
C LEU A 122 -2.25 12.88 -0.08
N ASP A 123 -1.61 14.02 -0.28
CA ASP A 123 -2.27 15.21 -0.78
C ASP A 123 -2.50 15.11 -2.31
N ARG A 124 -2.96 16.20 -2.93
CA ARG A 124 -3.23 16.20 -4.37
C ARG A 124 -1.97 15.92 -5.20
N ALA A 125 -0.85 16.53 -4.84
CA ALA A 125 0.42 16.37 -5.55
C ALA A 125 1.03 14.99 -5.26
N GLY A 126 0.96 14.51 -4.02
CA GLY A 126 1.37 13.16 -3.64
C GLY A 126 0.59 12.08 -4.41
N VAL A 127 -0.73 12.20 -4.51
CA VAL A 127 -1.54 11.27 -5.31
C VAL A 127 -1.19 11.35 -6.80
N GLN A 128 -0.93 12.55 -7.33
CA GLN A 128 -0.48 12.68 -8.73
C GLN A 128 0.87 12.00 -8.97
N LYS A 129 1.83 12.17 -8.05
CA LYS A 129 3.14 11.51 -8.06
C LYS A 129 3.01 9.99 -7.98
N LEU A 130 2.09 9.46 -7.16
CA LEU A 130 1.79 8.04 -7.13
C LEU A 130 1.29 7.55 -8.50
N ARG A 131 0.33 8.26 -9.10
CA ARG A 131 -0.31 7.88 -10.37
C ARG A 131 0.62 7.98 -11.57
N SER A 132 1.60 8.89 -11.56
CA SER A 132 2.59 8.97 -12.63
C SER A 132 3.55 7.77 -12.67
N ASN A 133 3.60 6.96 -11.60
CA ASN A 133 4.44 5.77 -11.47
C ASN A 133 3.58 4.50 -11.43
N TRP A 134 2.75 4.31 -12.45
CA TRP A 134 1.94 3.10 -12.60
C TRP A 134 2.79 1.94 -13.12
N ILE A 135 2.48 0.74 -12.63
CA ILE A 135 3.04 -0.53 -13.10
C ILE A 135 2.00 -1.31 -13.91
N TYR A 136 0.73 -1.18 -13.54
CA TYR A 136 -0.38 -1.81 -14.24
C TYR A 136 -1.58 -0.88 -14.26
N LEU A 137 -2.20 -0.76 -15.43
CA LEU A 137 -3.49 -0.12 -15.63
C LEU A 137 -4.33 -1.03 -16.53
N LEU A 138 -5.47 -1.48 -16.03
CA LEU A 138 -6.45 -2.16 -16.85
C LEU A 138 -7.14 -1.11 -17.73
N ASN A 139 -6.81 -1.10 -19.03
CA ASN A 139 -7.54 -0.29 -20.00
C ASN A 139 -9.03 -0.66 -19.91
N ARG A 140 -9.86 0.34 -19.69
CA ARG A 140 -11.32 0.23 -19.66
C ARG A 140 -11.90 0.74 -20.96
#